data_AF-A0A2W6DB06-F1
#
_entry.id   AF-A0A2W6DB06-F1
#
_cell.length_a   1.000
_cell.length_b   1.000
_cell.length_c   1.000
_cell.angle_alpha   90.00
_cell.angle_beta   90.00
_cell.angle_gamma   90.00
#
_symmetry.space_group_name_H-M   'P 1'
#
loop_
_entity.id
_entity.type
_entity.pdbx_description
1 polymer ?
#
loop_
_entity_poly.entity_id
_entity_poly.type
_entity_poly.pdbx_seq_one_letter_code
_entity_poly.pdbx_strand_id
1 'polypeptide(L)'
;MAVRITRVVGTMWCAYAFALIATTGFPGLIGPKVTQYTLWVSTIFLQLVLLSVIIVGQNIQSAASDKRSEATYEDADAVLHTSLQIQAHLEAQDEQIEKILALTTTLRRP
;
A
#
# COMPACT_ATOMS: atom_id res chain seq x y z
N MET A 1 -8.22 19.57 -9.95
CA MET A 1 -9.65 19.21 -9.92
C MET A 1 -9.88 17.71 -10.13
N ALA A 2 -9.20 17.05 -11.08
CA ALA A 2 -9.33 15.61 -11.34
C ALA A 2 -9.16 14.69 -10.11
N VAL A 3 -8.14 14.96 -9.27
CA VAL A 3 -7.88 14.16 -8.04
C VAL A 3 -9.04 14.20 -7.04
N ARG A 4 -9.82 15.28 -6.99
CA ARG A 4 -10.99 15.37 -6.10
C ARG A 4 -12.12 14.49 -6.61
N ILE A 5 -12.34 14.47 -7.92
CA ILE A 5 -13.37 13.63 -8.55
C ILE A 5 -13.01 12.15 -8.36
N THR A 6 -11.77 11.75 -8.64
CA THR A 6 -11.34 10.35 -8.47
C THR A 6 -11.34 9.91 -7.02
N ARG A 7 -11.05 10.81 -6.06
CA ARG A 7 -11.20 10.51 -4.62
C ARG A 7 -12.66 10.29 -4.23
N VAL A 8 -13.59 11.10 -4.74
CA VAL A 8 -15.03 10.94 -4.44
C VAL A 8 -15.57 9.65 -5.07
N VAL A 9 -15.24 9.38 -6.34
CA VAL A 9 -15.64 8.16 -7.05
C VAL A 9 -14.97 6.91 -6.48
N GLY A 10 -13.80 7.08 -5.87
CA GLY A 10 -13.03 6.05 -5.19
C GLY A 10 -13.49 5.69 -3.77
N THR A 11 -14.63 6.22 -3.31
CA THR A 11 -15.23 5.85 -2.01
C THR A 11 -16.28 4.76 -2.19
N MET A 12 -16.43 3.87 -1.20
CA MET A 12 -17.48 2.82 -1.22
C MET A 12 -18.90 3.41 -1.38
N TRP A 13 -19.11 4.64 -0.90
CA TRP A 13 -20.36 5.39 -1.09
C TRP A 13 -20.75 5.58 -2.55
N CYS A 14 -19.77 5.73 -3.45
CA CYS A 14 -20.05 5.87 -4.87
C CYS A 14 -20.63 4.59 -5.49
N ALA A 15 -20.13 3.41 -5.07
CA ALA A 15 -20.68 2.13 -5.51
C ALA A 15 -22.15 1.95 -5.09
N TYR A 16 -22.50 2.37 -3.86
CA TYR A 16 -23.89 2.35 -3.40
C TYR A 16 -24.79 3.32 -4.16
N ALA A 17 -24.31 4.55 -4.42
CA ALA A 17 -25.04 5.55 -5.19
C ALA A 17 -25.30 5.08 -6.63
N PHE A 18 -24.30 4.46 -7.25
CA PHE A 18 -24.40 3.89 -8.58
C PHE A 18 -25.29 2.66 -8.65
N ALA A 19 -25.30 1.80 -7.63
CA ALA A 19 -26.25 0.71 -7.54
C ALA A 19 -27.69 1.25 -7.48
N LEU A 20 -27.95 2.29 -6.69
CA LEU A 20 -29.26 2.94 -6.61
C LEU A 20 -29.68 3.56 -7.95
N ILE A 21 -28.79 4.32 -8.59
CA ILE A 21 -29.05 4.91 -9.92
C ILE A 21 -29.32 3.82 -10.94
N ALA A 22 -28.53 2.75 -10.94
CA ALA A 22 -28.74 1.64 -11.85
C ALA A 22 -30.12 1.02 -11.64
N THR A 23 -30.57 0.79 -10.40
CA THR A 23 -31.92 0.28 -10.08
C THR A 23 -33.04 1.20 -10.60
N THR A 24 -32.87 2.52 -10.62
CA THR A 24 -33.88 3.42 -11.21
C THR A 24 -34.04 3.24 -12.73
N GLY A 25 -33.00 2.75 -13.41
CA GLY A 25 -33.03 2.46 -14.84
C GLY A 25 -33.73 1.15 -15.20
N PHE A 26 -34.37 0.47 -14.24
CA PHE A 26 -35.00 -0.83 -14.47
C PHE A 26 -36.08 -0.72 -15.57
N PRO A 27 -35.88 -1.41 -16.71
CA PRO A 27 -36.91 -1.42 -17.74
C PRO A 27 -38.08 -2.22 -17.18
N GLY A 28 -39.24 -1.59 -17.00
CA GLY A 28 -40.38 -2.18 -16.29
C GLY A 28 -40.79 -3.59 -16.75
N LEU A 29 -41.58 -4.28 -15.92
CA LEU A 29 -41.96 -5.70 -16.07
C LEU A 29 -42.95 -6.01 -17.21
N ILE A 30 -42.94 -5.25 -18.31
CA ILE A 30 -43.95 -5.33 -19.37
C ILE A 30 -43.50 -6.32 -20.45
N GLY A 31 -43.82 -7.60 -20.23
CA GLY A 31 -43.80 -8.67 -21.24
C GLY A 31 -42.62 -9.65 -21.18
N PRO A 32 -42.64 -10.73 -22.00
CA PRO A 32 -41.69 -11.84 -21.98
C PRO A 32 -40.36 -11.46 -22.66
N LYS A 33 -39.71 -10.42 -22.15
CA LYS A 33 -38.42 -9.91 -22.65
C LYS A 33 -37.28 -10.29 -21.70
N VAL A 34 -37.16 -11.57 -21.37
CA VAL A 34 -36.10 -12.10 -20.49
C VAL A 34 -34.71 -11.58 -20.92
N THR A 35 -34.47 -11.55 -22.24
CA THR A 35 -33.25 -11.01 -22.84
C THR A 35 -32.97 -9.55 -22.46
N GLN A 36 -34.00 -8.71 -22.35
CA GLN A 36 -33.85 -7.29 -22.03
C GLN A 36 -33.44 -7.09 -20.57
N TYR A 37 -33.99 -7.89 -19.64
CA TYR A 37 -33.58 -7.83 -18.23
C TYR A 37 -32.15 -8.34 -18.05
N THR A 38 -31.78 -9.46 -18.68
CA THR A 38 -30.42 -10.01 -18.61
C THR A 38 -29.39 -9.03 -19.17
N LEU A 39 -29.70 -8.38 -20.30
CA LEU A 39 -28.82 -7.38 -20.90
C LEU A 39 -28.66 -6.15 -20.01
N TRP A 40 -29.76 -5.65 -19.45
CA TRP A 40 -29.72 -4.53 -18.52
C TRP A 40 -28.91 -4.85 -17.25
N VAL A 41 -29.11 -6.03 -16.65
CA VAL A 41 -28.35 -6.47 -15.47
C VAL A 41 -26.86 -6.52 -15.78
N SER A 42 -26.46 -7.16 -16.89
CA SER A 42 -25.04 -7.32 -17.23
C SER A 42 -24.37 -6.00 -17.59
N THR A 43 -25.01 -5.19 -18.44
CA THR A 43 -24.37 -4.06 -19.10
C THR A 43 -24.59 -2.73 -18.40
N ILE A 44 -25.74 -2.48 -17.78
CA ILE A 44 -26.03 -1.20 -17.13
C ILE A 44 -25.80 -1.31 -15.63
N PHE A 45 -26.28 -2.38 -15.00
CA PHE A 45 -26.15 -2.55 -13.56
C PHE A 45 -24.76 -3.06 -13.17
N LEU A 46 -24.36 -4.25 -13.64
CA LEU A 46 -23.10 -4.86 -13.25
C LEU A 46 -21.92 -4.02 -13.70
N GLN A 47 -21.88 -3.59 -14.97
CA GLN A 47 -20.76 -2.81 -15.49
C GLN A 47 -20.50 -1.52 -14.70
N LEU A 48 -21.55 -0.76 -14.39
CA LEU A 48 -21.45 0.55 -13.76
C LEU A 48 -21.02 0.42 -12.29
N VAL A 49 -21.58 -0.55 -11.56
CA VAL A 49 -21.18 -0.87 -10.18
C VAL A 49 -19.77 -1.45 -10.14
N LEU A 50 -19.44 -2.39 -11.05
CA LEU A 50 -18.17 -3.09 -11.10
C LEU A 50 -17.03 -2.11 -11.42
N LEU A 51 -17.24 -1.16 -12.33
CA LEU A 51 -16.26 -0.10 -12.60
C LEU A 51 -15.95 0.72 -11.34
N SER A 52 -16.96 1.12 -10.58
CA SER A 52 -16.76 1.89 -9.34
C SER A 52 -16.04 1.08 -8.26
N VAL A 53 -16.43 -0.18 -8.06
CA VAL A 53 -15.78 -1.08 -7.09
C VAL A 53 -14.31 -1.33 -7.45
N ILE A 54 -13.98 -1.50 -8.74
CA ILE A 54 -12.60 -1.63 -9.20
C ILE A 54 -11.79 -0.38 -8.83
N ILE A 55 -12.30 0.82 -9.11
CA ILE A 55 -11.59 2.08 -8.81
C ILE A 55 -11.34 2.22 -7.31
N VAL A 56 -12.32 1.89 -6.48
CA VAL A 56 -12.18 1.88 -5.01
C VAL A 56 -11.10 0.88 -4.58
N GLY A 57 -11.14 -0.35 -5.10
CA GLY A 57 -10.17 -1.40 -4.80
C GLY A 57 -8.75 -1.04 -5.22
N GLN A 58 -8.58 -0.37 -6.35
CA GLN A 58 -7.29 0.14 -6.82
C GLN A 58 -6.77 1.25 -5.88
N ASN A 59 -7.61 2.22 -5.51
CA ASN A 59 -7.21 3.29 -4.60
C ASN A 59 -6.77 2.77 -3.22
N ILE A 60 -7.48 1.77 -2.68
CA ILE A 60 -7.14 1.17 -1.39
C ILE A 60 -5.81 0.42 -1.46
N GLN A 61 -5.57 -0.32 -2.54
CA GLN A 61 -4.29 -1.01 -2.75
C GLN A 61 -3.13 -0.05 -2.95
N SER A 62 -3.33 1.05 -3.68
CA SER A 62 -2.32 2.10 -3.82
C SER A 62 -1.98 2.72 -2.47
N ALA A 63 -2.98 3.11 -1.67
CA ALA A 63 -2.74 3.67 -0.34
C ALA A 63 -2.04 2.67 0.61
N ALA A 64 -2.38 1.38 0.52
CA ALA A 64 -1.70 0.33 1.29
C ALA A 64 -0.26 0.07 0.79
N SER A 65 -0.01 0.22 -0.51
CA SER A 65 1.34 0.17 -1.08
C SER A 65 2.18 1.34 -0.59
N ASP A 66 1.65 2.56 -0.64
CA ASP A 66 2.33 3.77 -0.20
C ASP A 66 2.70 3.65 1.29
N LYS A 67 1.77 3.19 2.14
CA LYS A 67 2.04 2.95 3.57
C LYS A 67 3.12 1.89 3.80
N ARG A 68 3.14 0.82 3.00
CA ARG A 68 4.18 -0.21 3.10
C ARG A 68 5.54 0.33 2.66
N SER A 69 5.57 1.11 1.59
CA SER A 69 6.79 1.78 1.13
C SER A 69 7.33 2.70 2.22
N GLU A 70 6.49 3.52 2.84
CA GLU A 70 6.86 4.38 3.98
C GLU A 70 7.46 3.56 5.14
N ALA A 71 6.78 2.48 5.56
CA ALA A 71 7.31 1.61 6.61
C ALA A 71 8.65 0.94 6.22
N THR A 72 8.84 0.55 4.96
CA THR A 72 10.12 0.02 4.47
C THR A 72 11.22 1.08 4.46
N TYR A 73 10.90 2.34 4.15
CA TYR A 73 11.86 3.44 4.24
C TYR A 73 12.30 3.68 5.70
N GLU A 74 11.36 3.69 6.64
CA GLU A 74 11.66 3.85 8.07
C GLU A 74 12.52 2.68 8.61
N ASP A 75 12.20 1.45 8.23
CA ASP A 75 12.98 0.27 8.61
C ASP A 75 14.41 0.32 8.05
N ALA A 76 14.56 0.72 6.78
CA ALA A 76 15.87 0.89 6.16
C ALA A 76 16.72 1.96 6.87
N ASP A 77 16.11 3.06 7.28
CA ASP A 77 16.79 4.11 8.06
C ASP A 77 17.25 3.60 9.44
N ALA A 78 16.39 2.85 10.14
CA ALA A 78 16.74 2.22 11.41
C ALA A 78 17.89 1.20 11.26
N VAL A 79 17.88 0.39 10.20
CA VAL A 79 18.97 -0.54 9.88
C VAL A 79 20.27 0.21 9.56
N LEU A 80 20.21 1.31 8.83
CA LEU A 80 21.39 2.15 8.57
C LEU A 80 21.96 2.70 9.89
N HIS A 81 21.11 3.25 10.74
CA HIS A 81 21.52 3.80 12.02
C HIS A 81 22.17 2.75 12.93
N THR A 82 21.57 1.56 13.02
CA THR A 82 22.18 0.45 13.78
C THR A 82 23.50 -0.02 13.16
N SER A 83 23.62 -0.03 11.83
CA SER A 83 24.88 -0.36 11.13
C SER A 83 25.98 0.65 11.41
N LEU A 84 25.65 1.94 11.52
CA LEU A 84 26.60 2.99 11.92
C LEU A 84 27.04 2.82 13.39
N GLN A 85 26.11 2.49 14.28
CA GLN A 85 26.44 2.21 15.68
C GLN A 85 27.37 1.00 15.82
N ILE A 86 27.15 -0.06 15.04
CA ILE A 86 28.03 -1.23 15.01
C ILE A 86 29.42 -0.85 14.51
N GLN A 87 29.54 -0.04 13.45
CA GLN A 87 30.84 0.44 12.95
C GLN A 87 31.60 1.21 14.03
N ALA A 88 30.95 2.17 14.71
CA ALA A 88 31.57 2.90 15.80
C ALA A 88 32.01 1.98 16.96
N HIS A 89 31.22 0.94 17.26
CA HIS A 89 31.57 -0.03 18.29
C HIS A 89 32.75 -0.93 17.88
N LEU A 90 32.88 -1.26 16.58
CA LEU A 90 34.03 -2.00 16.06
C LEU A 90 35.32 -1.15 16.13
N GLU A 91 35.27 0.12 15.74
CA GLU A 91 36.41 1.04 15.87
C GLU A 91 36.88 1.17 17.32
N ALA A 92 35.94 1.31 18.26
CA ALA A 92 36.27 1.36 19.68
C ALA A 92 36.89 0.04 20.19
N GLN A 93 36.46 -1.11 19.68
CA GLN A 93 37.04 -2.41 20.02
C GLN A 93 38.46 -2.56 19.46
N ASP A 94 38.70 -2.12 18.22
CA ASP A 94 40.03 -2.15 17.60
C ASP A 94 41.05 -1.35 18.43
N GLU A 95 40.65 -0.18 18.95
CA GLU A 95 41.51 0.64 19.82
C GLU A 95 41.89 -0.10 21.12
N GLN A 96 40.96 -0.85 21.72
CA GLN A 96 41.24 -1.63 22.93
C GLN A 96 42.14 -2.84 22.63
N ILE A 97 41.92 -3.51 21.50
CA ILE A 97 42.76 -4.62 21.05
C ILE A 97 44.21 -4.13 20.83
N GLU A 98 44.40 -2.96 20.22
CA GLU A 98 45.71 -2.36 20.01
C GLU A 98 46.44 -2.10 21.34
N LYS A 99 45.73 -1.58 22.35
CA LYS A 99 46.28 -1.38 23.71
C LYS A 99 46.70 -2.70 24.35
N ILE A 100 45.87 -3.74 24.27
CA ILE A 100 46.18 -5.07 24.82
C ILE A 100 47.40 -5.68 24.09
N LEU A 101 47.47 -5.52 22.78
CA LEU A 101 48.59 -6.00 21.97
C LEU A 101 49.89 -5.30 22.38
N ALA A 102 49.87 -3.97 22.56
CA ALA A 102 51.01 -3.19 23.02
C ALA A 102 51.50 -3.65 24.41
N LEU A 103 50.58 -3.86 25.37
CA LEU A 103 50.91 -4.37 26.70
C LEU A 103 51.54 -5.76 26.64
N THR A 104 50.95 -6.66 25.85
CA THR A 104 51.44 -8.03 25.68
C THR A 104 52.83 -8.06 25.04
N THR A 105 53.08 -7.17 24.08
CA THR A 105 54.38 -7.05 23.39
C THR A 105 55.46 -6.50 24.34
N THR A 106 55.07 -5.57 25.22
CA THR A 106 55.97 -5.01 26.23
C THR A 106 56.36 -6.07 27.27
N LEU A 107 55.41 -6.87 27.76
CA LEU A 107 55.67 -7.97 28.69
C LEU A 107 56.47 -9.13 28.08
N ARG A 108 56.50 -9.25 26.74
CA ARG A 108 57.23 -10.30 26.01
C ARG A 108 58.70 -9.99 25.80
N ARG A 109 59.15 -8.74 25.96
CA ARG A 109 60.58 -8.39 25.83
C ARG A 109 61.29 -8.70 27.17
N PRO A 110 62.19 -9.71 27.23
CA PRO A 110 63.08 -9.92 28.37
C PRO A 110 64.13 -8.81 28.52
#